data_AF-A0A5C2S0N8-F1
#
_entry.id   AF-A0A5C2S0N8-F1
#
_cell.length_a   1.000
_cell.length_b   1.000
_cell.length_c   1.000
_cell.angle_alpha   90.00
_cell.angle_beta   90.00
_cell.angle_gamma   90.00
#
_symmetry.space_group_name_H-M   'P 1'
#
loop_
_entity.id
_entity.type
_entity.pdbx_description
1 polymer ?
#
loop_
_entity_poly.entity_id
_entity_poly.type
_entity_poly.pdbx_seq_one_letter_code
_entity_poly.pdbx_strand_id
1 'polypeptide(L)'
;MQAPGNADFLEQEDWLSMMHSTISAIATSSLSPEDGEQCSGLLAMLRQEWVRMQLHKEREWSRQREIAESCEQCGTPFEMKHWLARFLSREKLEDMMDGMLKRALGKAPEVMLDFWDAPVLRELRMPDGTRFIDAPPGEARLVFGLSVDGFNPFHSKTAKQVVTVTAIYMYCLNLPPHLRYRPENVYLVGVIP
;
A
#
# COMPACT_ATOMS: atom_id res chain seq x y z
N MET A 1 -13.29 -22.81 -3.45
CA MET A 1 -12.35 -22.81 -4.59
C MET A 1 -11.59 -21.50 -4.50
N GLN A 2 -10.28 -21.55 -4.28
CA GLN A 2 -9.45 -20.36 -4.06
C GLN A 2 -9.26 -19.68 -5.43
N ALA A 3 -9.46 -18.37 -5.52
CA ALA A 3 -9.22 -17.66 -6.78
C ALA A 3 -7.72 -17.76 -7.11
N PRO A 4 -7.34 -18.15 -8.34
CA PRO A 4 -5.94 -18.19 -8.75
C PRO A 4 -5.31 -16.81 -8.60
N GLY A 5 -4.06 -16.77 -8.14
CA GLY A 5 -3.33 -15.52 -7.94
C GLY A 5 -2.90 -14.93 -9.29
N ASN A 6 -2.53 -13.65 -9.30
CA ASN A 6 -2.00 -12.99 -10.52
C ASN A 6 -0.79 -13.73 -11.12
N ALA A 7 0.00 -14.44 -10.30
CA ALA A 7 1.12 -15.26 -10.75
C ALA A 7 0.67 -16.40 -11.67
N ASP A 8 -0.42 -17.10 -11.31
CA ASP A 8 -0.95 -18.22 -12.09
C ASP A 8 -1.41 -17.76 -13.49
N PHE A 9 -1.93 -16.53 -13.61
CA PHE A 9 -2.29 -15.94 -14.90
C PHE A 9 -1.10 -15.63 -15.78
N LEU A 10 -0.01 -15.11 -15.20
CA LEU A 10 1.21 -14.79 -15.93
C LEU A 10 1.88 -16.07 -16.43
N GLU A 11 1.94 -17.11 -15.60
CA GLU A 11 2.46 -18.42 -16.00
C GLU A 11 1.63 -19.05 -17.14
N GLN A 12 0.30 -18.93 -17.07
CA GLN A 12 -0.58 -19.41 -18.14
C GLN A 12 -0.43 -18.61 -19.44
N GLU A 13 -0.29 -17.29 -19.37
CA GLU A 13 -0.08 -16.40 -20.52
C GLU A 13 1.26 -16.68 -21.22
N ASP A 14 2.32 -16.87 -20.43
CA ASP A 14 3.65 -17.25 -20.93
C ASP A 14 3.61 -18.62 -21.61
N TRP A 15 2.94 -19.59 -20.99
CA TRP A 15 2.77 -20.92 -21.57
C TRP A 15 2.03 -20.88 -22.91
N LEU A 16 0.89 -20.18 -22.98
CA LEU A 16 0.11 -20.05 -24.21
C LEU A 16 0.91 -19.35 -25.32
N SER A 17 1.69 -18.32 -24.97
CA SER A 17 2.54 -17.57 -25.91
C SER A 17 3.65 -18.45 -26.48
N MET A 18 4.34 -19.19 -25.61
CA MET A 18 5.38 -20.15 -25.99
C MET A 18 4.82 -21.22 -26.93
N MET A 19 3.70 -21.85 -26.55
CA MET A 19 3.07 -22.90 -27.35
C MET A 19 2.61 -22.40 -28.72
N HIS A 20 2.03 -21.20 -28.80
CA HIS A 20 1.64 -20.61 -30.07
C HIS A 20 2.85 -20.40 -30.99
N SER A 21 3.96 -19.91 -30.44
CA SER A 21 5.21 -19.72 -31.19
C SER A 21 5.77 -21.05 -31.71
N THR A 22 5.84 -22.08 -30.85
CA THR A 22 6.33 -23.41 -31.21
C THR A 22 5.49 -24.06 -32.30
N ILE A 23 4.16 -24.05 -32.16
CA ILE A 23 3.26 -24.68 -33.15
C ILE A 23 3.28 -23.90 -34.47
N SER A 24 3.39 -22.57 -34.44
CA SER A 24 3.53 -21.76 -35.66
C SER A 24 4.84 -22.06 -36.41
N ALA A 25 5.94 -22.30 -35.68
CA ALA A 25 7.22 -22.69 -36.27
C ALA A 25 7.17 -24.10 -36.90
N ILE A 26 6.45 -25.03 -36.29
CA ILE A 26 6.24 -26.38 -36.84
C ILE A 26 5.36 -26.31 -38.10
N ALA A 27 4.27 -25.55 -38.06
CA ALA A 27 3.36 -25.37 -39.18
C ALA A 27 4.05 -24.76 -40.42
N THR A 28 5.06 -23.90 -40.22
CA THR A 28 5.83 -23.26 -41.29
C THR A 28 6.98 -24.12 -41.83
N SER A 29 7.43 -25.13 -41.07
CA SER A 29 8.54 -26.00 -41.46
C SER A 29 8.10 -27.39 -41.96
N SER A 30 6.85 -27.81 -41.70
CA SER A 30 6.34 -29.08 -42.21
C SER A 30 5.91 -28.99 -43.68
N LEU A 31 6.26 -30.03 -44.44
CA LEU A 31 5.88 -30.24 -45.84
C LEU A 31 4.65 -31.16 -45.98
N SER A 32 4.17 -31.73 -44.85
CA SER A 32 3.03 -32.66 -44.83
C SER A 32 1.70 -31.90 -44.71
N PRO A 33 0.73 -32.14 -45.59
CA PRO A 33 -0.62 -31.55 -45.49
C PRO A 33 -1.34 -31.90 -44.18
N GLU A 34 -1.15 -33.13 -43.68
CA GLU A 34 -1.77 -33.61 -42.45
C GLU A 34 -1.26 -32.87 -41.22
N ASP A 35 0.05 -32.56 -41.18
CA ASP A 35 0.66 -31.80 -40.08
C ASP A 35 0.16 -30.35 -40.06
N GLY A 36 -0.07 -29.76 -41.24
CA GLY A 36 -0.64 -28.43 -41.38
C GLY A 36 -2.07 -28.33 -40.82
N GLU A 37 -2.90 -29.34 -41.09
CA GLU A 37 -4.27 -29.40 -40.57
C GLU A 37 -4.30 -29.61 -39.05
N GLN A 38 -3.45 -30.48 -38.52
CA GLN A 38 -3.30 -30.69 -37.08
C GLN A 38 -2.78 -29.43 -36.35
N CYS A 39 -1.76 -28.76 -36.91
CA CYS A 39 -1.23 -27.52 -36.34
C CYS A 39 -2.29 -26.40 -36.37
N SER A 40 -3.08 -26.30 -37.43
CA SER A 40 -4.20 -25.36 -37.53
C SER A 40 -5.24 -25.59 -36.42
N GLY A 41 -5.61 -26.86 -36.18
CA GLY A 41 -6.51 -27.24 -35.10
C GLY A 41 -5.98 -26.86 -33.71
N LEU A 42 -4.70 -27.12 -33.44
CA LEU A 42 -4.07 -26.76 -32.16
C LEU A 42 -3.95 -25.23 -31.98
N LEU A 43 -3.62 -24.48 -33.03
CA LEU A 43 -3.61 -23.02 -32.98
C LEU A 43 -5.00 -22.45 -32.71
N ALA A 44 -6.06 -23.05 -33.26
CA ALA A 44 -7.43 -22.67 -32.96
C ALA A 44 -7.78 -22.92 -31.48
N MET A 45 -7.34 -24.04 -30.91
CA MET A 45 -7.51 -24.34 -29.48
C MET A 45 -6.76 -23.34 -28.59
N LEU A 46 -5.50 -23.04 -28.92
CA LEU A 46 -4.72 -22.04 -28.17
C LEU A 46 -5.37 -20.65 -28.22
N ARG A 47 -5.91 -20.25 -29.38
CA ARG A 47 -6.68 -19.00 -29.49
C ARG A 47 -7.94 -19.01 -28.64
N GLN A 48 -8.65 -20.13 -28.57
CA GLN A 48 -9.83 -20.27 -27.71
C GLN A 48 -9.46 -20.13 -26.23
N GLU A 49 -8.39 -20.76 -25.79
CA GLU A 49 -7.87 -20.62 -24.42
C GLU A 49 -7.37 -19.21 -24.13
N TRP A 50 -6.74 -18.54 -25.10
CA TRP A 50 -6.36 -17.14 -24.99
C TRP A 50 -7.57 -16.24 -24.73
N VAL A 51 -8.63 -16.40 -25.51
CA VAL A 51 -9.88 -15.64 -25.35
C VAL A 51 -10.51 -15.92 -23.99
N ARG A 52 -10.52 -17.19 -23.54
CA ARG A 52 -11.01 -17.56 -22.20
C ARG A 52 -10.24 -16.87 -21.09
N MET A 53 -8.91 -16.84 -21.19
CA MET A 53 -8.03 -16.17 -20.23
C MET A 53 -8.28 -14.66 -20.20
N GLN A 54 -8.38 -14.00 -21.36
CA GLN A 54 -8.65 -12.55 -21.42
C GLN A 54 -10.03 -12.20 -20.83
N LEU A 55 -11.07 -12.95 -21.16
CA LEU A 55 -12.41 -12.78 -20.57
C LEU A 55 -12.42 -13.01 -19.05
N HIS A 56 -11.53 -13.86 -18.56
CA HIS A 56 -11.39 -14.06 -17.12
C HIS A 56 -10.66 -12.88 -16.47
N LYS A 57 -9.56 -12.40 -17.07
CA LYS A 57 -8.84 -11.18 -16.64
C LYS A 57 -9.77 -9.97 -16.57
N GLU A 58 -10.59 -9.74 -17.59
CA GLU A 58 -11.57 -8.65 -17.61
C GLU A 58 -12.62 -8.77 -16.50
N ARG A 59 -13.11 -9.99 -16.24
CA ARG A 59 -14.08 -10.23 -15.15
C ARG A 59 -13.46 -9.98 -13.78
N GLU A 60 -12.25 -10.47 -13.55
CA GLU A 60 -11.55 -10.22 -12.28
C GLU A 60 -11.19 -8.74 -12.12
N TRP A 61 -10.82 -8.04 -13.20
CA TRP A 61 -10.61 -6.60 -13.18
C TRP A 61 -11.88 -5.84 -12.79
N SER A 62 -13.01 -6.14 -13.42
CA SER A 62 -14.30 -5.54 -13.07
C SER A 62 -14.69 -5.83 -11.62
N ARG A 63 -14.50 -7.05 -11.14
CA ARG A 63 -14.75 -7.44 -9.74
C ARG A 63 -13.88 -6.65 -8.76
N GLN A 64 -12.58 -6.56 -9.02
CA GLN A 64 -11.65 -5.80 -8.17
C GLN A 64 -11.99 -4.30 -8.17
N ARG A 65 -12.39 -3.78 -9.32
CA ARG A 65 -12.82 -2.39 -9.47
C ARG A 65 -14.12 -2.11 -8.73
N GLU A 66 -15.13 -2.98 -8.81
CA GLU A 66 -16.37 -2.85 -8.02
C GLU A 66 -16.10 -2.89 -6.51
N ILE A 67 -15.17 -3.75 -6.07
CA ILE A 67 -14.73 -3.79 -4.67
C ILE A 67 -14.06 -2.47 -4.28
N ALA A 68 -13.21 -1.90 -5.15
CA ALA A 68 -12.56 -0.61 -4.91
C ALA A 68 -13.58 0.55 -4.88
N GLU A 69 -14.53 0.59 -5.80
CA GLU A 69 -15.60 1.60 -5.86
C GLU A 69 -16.55 1.49 -4.64
N SER A 70 -16.88 0.27 -4.20
CA SER A 70 -17.67 0.02 -2.98
C SER A 70 -16.91 0.46 -1.71
N CYS A 71 -15.60 0.18 -1.69
CA CYS A 71 -14.66 0.65 -0.67
C CYS A 71 -14.62 2.18 -0.58
N GLU A 72 -14.58 2.88 -1.73
CA GLU A 72 -14.62 4.35 -1.80
C GLU A 72 -15.99 4.92 -1.34
N GLN A 73 -17.09 4.25 -1.67
CA GLN A 73 -18.45 4.70 -1.32
C GLN A 73 -18.78 4.53 0.18
N CYS A 74 -18.30 3.47 0.82
CA CYS A 74 -18.46 3.27 2.27
C CYS A 74 -17.40 4.02 3.10
N GLY A 75 -16.35 4.54 2.44
CA GLY A 75 -15.15 5.05 3.08
C GLY A 75 -14.37 3.88 3.68
N THR A 76 -13.22 3.56 3.11
CA THR A 76 -12.48 2.41 3.61
C THR A 76 -12.06 2.64 5.06
N PRO A 77 -12.14 1.64 5.95
CA PRO A 77 -11.58 1.80 7.28
C PRO A 77 -10.07 2.11 7.23
N PHE A 78 -9.41 1.86 6.11
CA PHE A 78 -8.00 2.12 5.88
C PHE A 78 -7.70 3.49 5.24
N GLU A 79 -8.71 4.30 4.93
CA GLU A 79 -8.51 5.69 4.50
C GLU A 79 -8.08 6.57 5.68
N MET A 80 -7.18 7.51 5.41
CA MET A 80 -6.58 8.37 6.44
C MET A 80 -7.62 9.11 7.27
N LYS A 81 -8.69 9.64 6.65
CA LYS A 81 -9.78 10.34 7.36
C LYS A 81 -10.52 9.44 8.35
N HIS A 82 -10.77 8.18 7.98
CA HIS A 82 -11.46 7.22 8.82
C HIS A 82 -10.56 6.68 9.91
N TRP A 83 -9.29 6.42 9.59
CA TRP A 83 -8.29 6.08 10.59
C TRP A 83 -8.14 7.21 11.61
N LEU A 84 -8.01 8.46 11.16
CA LEU A 84 -7.86 9.62 12.04
C LEU A 84 -9.09 9.83 12.92
N ALA A 85 -10.30 9.71 12.36
CA ALA A 85 -11.53 9.80 13.13
C ALA A 85 -11.59 8.73 14.23
N ARG A 86 -11.30 7.46 13.91
CA ARG A 86 -11.24 6.38 14.91
C ARG A 86 -10.12 6.60 15.92
N PHE A 87 -8.98 7.10 15.47
CA PHE A 87 -7.83 7.39 16.32
C PHE A 87 -8.21 8.45 17.36
N LEU A 88 -8.74 9.60 16.93
CA LEU A 88 -9.16 10.68 17.85
C LEU A 88 -10.36 10.30 18.73
N SER A 89 -11.23 9.41 18.27
CA SER A 89 -12.38 8.92 19.06
C SER A 89 -12.00 8.02 20.24
N ARG A 90 -10.71 7.69 20.43
CA ARG A 90 -10.25 6.84 21.53
C ARG A 90 -10.12 7.64 22.82
N GLU A 91 -10.70 7.09 23.89
CA GLU A 91 -10.65 7.67 25.22
C GLU A 91 -9.21 8.02 25.64
N LYS A 92 -9.01 9.21 26.23
CA LYS A 92 -7.76 9.74 26.77
C LYS A 92 -6.65 10.06 25.75
N LEU A 93 -6.83 9.75 24.46
CA LEU A 93 -5.80 10.09 23.47
C LEU A 93 -5.65 11.61 23.33
N GLU A 94 -6.76 12.35 23.22
CA GLU A 94 -6.73 13.81 23.13
C GLU A 94 -6.12 14.44 24.40
N ASP A 95 -6.49 13.97 25.59
CA ASP A 95 -5.88 14.44 26.86
C ASP A 95 -4.36 14.27 26.89
N MET A 96 -3.87 13.13 26.37
CA MET A 96 -2.43 12.88 26.27
C MET A 96 -1.75 13.77 25.24
N MET A 97 -2.42 14.06 24.12
CA MET A 97 -1.94 14.99 23.09
C MET A 97 -1.83 16.41 23.63
N ASP A 98 -2.84 16.85 24.36
CA ASP A 98 -2.85 18.14 25.04
C ASP A 98 -1.71 18.26 26.07
N GLY A 99 -1.39 17.15 26.76
CA GLY A 99 -0.23 17.09 27.64
C GLY A 99 1.10 17.38 26.92
N MET A 100 1.26 16.88 25.70
CA MET A 100 2.45 17.13 24.88
C MET A 100 2.51 18.58 24.36
N LEU A 101 1.37 19.17 23.97
CA LEU A 101 1.32 20.59 23.61
C LEU A 101 1.64 21.49 24.81
N LYS A 102 1.07 21.19 25.99
CA LYS A 102 1.37 21.93 27.23
C LYS A 102 2.86 21.91 27.56
N ARG A 103 3.54 20.79 27.32
CA ARG A 103 5.01 20.69 27.43
C ARG A 103 5.71 21.63 26.44
N ALA A 104 5.27 21.67 25.19
CA ALA A 104 5.83 22.57 24.17
C ALA A 104 5.59 24.06 24.49
N LEU A 105 4.49 24.39 25.17
CA LEU A 105 4.18 25.76 25.63
C LEU A 105 5.01 26.19 26.86
N GLY A 106 5.40 25.24 27.71
CA GLY A 106 6.20 25.47 28.91
C GLY A 106 7.63 25.95 28.62
N LYS A 107 8.47 26.13 29.65
CA LYS A 107 9.88 26.48 29.47
C LYS A 107 10.61 25.36 28.73
N ALA A 108 11.44 25.72 27.74
CA ALA A 108 12.29 24.75 27.03
C ALA A 108 13.21 24.02 28.02
N PRO A 109 13.30 22.68 27.97
CA PRO A 109 14.19 21.94 28.85
C PRO A 109 15.66 22.16 28.46
N GLU A 110 16.56 21.99 29.42
CA GLU A 110 18.01 22.06 29.17
C GLU A 110 18.48 20.87 28.32
N VAL A 111 17.87 19.71 28.51
CA VAL A 111 18.09 18.50 27.69
C VAL A 111 16.81 18.17 26.94
N MET A 112 16.92 18.11 25.61
CA MET A 112 15.82 17.68 24.76
C MET A 112 15.63 16.17 24.87
N LEU A 113 14.46 15.74 25.33
CA LEU A 113 14.09 14.33 25.48
C LEU A 113 13.04 13.89 24.46
N ASP A 114 12.34 14.87 23.89
CA ASP A 114 11.27 14.63 22.95
C ASP A 114 11.36 15.57 21.74
N PHE A 115 10.74 15.15 20.64
CA PHE A 115 10.54 15.96 19.44
C PHE A 115 9.98 17.35 19.77
N TRP A 116 8.98 17.44 20.67
CA TRP A 116 8.35 18.70 21.07
C TRP A 116 9.24 19.67 21.86
N ASP A 117 10.41 19.22 22.30
CA ASP A 117 11.39 20.09 22.97
C ASP A 117 12.19 20.92 21.94
N ALA A 118 12.11 20.58 20.66
CA ALA A 118 12.91 21.21 19.62
C ALA A 118 12.50 22.68 19.37
N PRO A 119 13.47 23.62 19.32
CA PRO A 119 13.18 25.04 19.05
C PRO A 119 12.38 25.24 17.76
N VAL A 120 12.70 24.47 16.71
CA VAL A 120 12.04 24.56 15.40
C VAL A 120 10.52 24.38 15.47
N LEU A 121 10.01 23.51 16.35
CA LEU A 121 8.56 23.31 16.51
C LEU A 121 7.94 24.34 17.42
N ARG A 122 8.66 24.67 18.50
CA ARG A 122 8.21 25.63 19.51
C ARG A 122 8.10 27.03 18.94
N GLU A 123 8.87 27.33 17.90
CA GLU A 123 8.91 28.61 17.19
C GLU A 123 8.31 28.54 15.79
N LEU A 124 7.82 27.36 15.36
CA LEU A 124 7.17 27.19 14.07
C LEU A 124 6.01 28.17 13.96
N ARG A 125 6.05 29.06 12.97
CA ARG A 125 5.01 30.06 12.75
C ARG A 125 4.06 29.63 11.65
N MET A 126 2.79 29.90 11.89
CA MET A 126 1.71 29.81 10.92
C MET A 126 1.73 31.04 9.99
N PRO A 127 1.04 31.01 8.84
CA PRO A 127 0.97 32.16 7.92
C PRO A 127 0.45 33.46 8.54
N ASP A 128 -0.32 33.37 9.62
CA ASP A 128 -0.83 34.50 10.40
C ASP A 128 0.19 35.08 11.41
N GLY A 129 1.37 34.48 11.51
CA GLY A 129 2.44 34.86 12.44
C GLY A 129 2.31 34.28 13.85
N THR A 130 1.23 33.56 14.16
CA THR A 130 1.07 32.83 15.44
C THR A 130 1.95 31.59 15.47
N ARG A 131 2.33 31.10 16.66
CA ARG A 131 3.08 29.85 16.75
C ARG A 131 2.13 28.68 16.52
N PHE A 132 2.60 27.64 15.84
CA PHE A 132 1.87 26.40 15.63
C PHE A 132 1.41 25.80 16.97
N ILE A 133 2.21 25.88 18.02
CA ILE A 133 1.85 25.34 19.34
C ILE A 133 0.75 26.15 20.08
N ASP A 134 0.48 27.39 19.66
CA ASP A 134 -0.56 28.24 20.25
C ASP A 134 -1.92 27.99 19.56
N ALA A 135 -2.43 26.76 19.67
CA ALA A 135 -3.73 26.40 19.09
C ALA A 135 -4.88 27.10 19.83
N PRO A 136 -5.84 27.73 19.12
CA PRO A 136 -7.03 28.27 19.76
C PRO A 136 -7.96 27.16 20.28
N PRO A 137 -8.87 27.46 21.23
CA PRO A 137 -9.83 26.48 21.72
C PRO A 137 -10.67 25.90 20.58
N GLY A 138 -10.79 24.56 20.53
CA GLY A 138 -11.54 23.85 19.49
C GLY A 138 -10.75 23.53 18.22
N GLU A 139 -9.46 23.87 18.15
CA GLU A 139 -8.58 23.52 17.03
C GLU A 139 -7.50 22.51 17.46
N ALA A 140 -7.47 21.35 16.81
CA ALA A 140 -6.41 20.36 17.03
C ALA A 140 -5.28 20.55 16.01
N ARG A 141 -4.08 20.86 16.50
CA ARG A 141 -2.87 20.99 15.68
C ARG A 141 -1.99 19.75 15.81
N LEU A 142 -2.10 18.87 14.82
CA LEU A 142 -1.44 17.57 14.82
C LEU A 142 -0.17 17.59 13.97
N VAL A 143 0.86 16.90 14.44
CA VAL A 143 2.10 16.64 13.70
C VAL A 143 2.24 15.14 13.52
N PHE A 144 2.53 14.73 12.29
CA PHE A 144 2.75 13.33 11.96
C PHE A 144 4.19 13.11 11.51
N GLY A 145 4.80 12.03 11.99
CA GLY A 145 6.03 11.50 11.45
C GLY A 145 5.71 10.51 10.33
N LEU A 146 6.55 10.52 9.29
CA LEU A 146 6.50 9.56 8.19
C LEU A 146 7.73 8.66 8.29
N SER A 147 7.53 7.35 8.26
CA SER A 147 8.59 6.34 8.18
C SER A 147 8.44 5.54 6.90
N VAL A 148 9.56 5.28 6.22
CA VAL A 148 9.61 4.53 4.97
C VAL A 148 10.62 3.41 5.17
N ASP A 149 10.17 2.16 5.12
CA ASP A 149 10.98 0.99 5.45
C ASP A 149 10.90 -0.07 4.34
N GLY A 150 12.07 -0.42 3.79
CA GLY A 150 12.22 -1.41 2.73
C GLY A 150 12.67 -2.76 3.31
N PHE A 151 11.86 -3.79 3.11
CA PHE A 151 12.14 -5.14 3.60
C PHE A 151 11.94 -6.19 2.51
N ASN A 152 12.61 -7.34 2.65
CA ASN A 152 12.38 -8.47 1.75
C ASN A 152 11.14 -9.25 2.21
N PRO A 153 10.04 -9.29 1.43
CA PRO A 153 8.79 -9.94 1.85
C PRO A 153 8.92 -11.46 2.00
N PHE A 154 9.92 -12.08 1.37
CA PHE A 154 10.14 -13.53 1.38
C PHE A 154 11.13 -14.00 2.45
N HIS A 155 11.60 -13.08 3.29
CA HIS A 155 12.71 -13.25 4.23
C HIS A 155 14.04 -13.57 3.52
N SER A 156 15.17 -13.36 4.21
CA SER A 156 16.51 -13.67 3.69
C SER A 156 16.74 -15.19 3.60
N LYS A 157 16.13 -15.86 2.62
CA LYS A 157 16.46 -17.23 2.26
C LYS A 157 17.72 -17.24 1.40
N THR A 158 18.55 -18.26 1.57
CA THR A 158 19.87 -18.43 0.91
C THR A 158 19.81 -18.41 -0.63
N ALA A 159 18.61 -18.58 -1.21
CA ALA A 159 18.36 -18.44 -2.64
C ALA A 159 18.11 -16.98 -3.02
N LYS A 160 19.19 -16.31 -3.44
CA LYS A 160 19.43 -15.06 -4.25
C LYS A 160 18.29 -14.15 -4.79
N GLN A 161 17.01 -14.32 -4.50
CA GLN A 161 16.00 -13.37 -4.95
C GLN A 161 16.08 -12.08 -4.13
N VAL A 162 16.60 -11.03 -4.78
CA VAL A 162 16.63 -9.67 -4.26
C VAL A 162 15.30 -9.01 -4.62
N VAL A 163 14.29 -9.23 -3.78
CA VAL A 163 13.01 -8.54 -3.85
C VAL A 163 12.90 -7.65 -2.62
N THR A 164 12.55 -6.38 -2.82
CA THR A 164 12.35 -5.41 -1.76
C THR A 164 10.97 -4.81 -1.91
N VAL A 165 10.19 -4.86 -0.84
CA VAL A 165 8.91 -4.16 -0.71
C VAL A 165 9.10 -3.04 0.30
N THR A 166 8.62 -1.85 -0.01
CA THR A 166 8.75 -0.68 0.85
C THR A 166 7.41 -0.29 1.44
N ALA A 167 7.29 -0.31 2.77
CA ALA A 167 6.10 0.19 3.46
C ALA A 167 6.29 1.64 3.91
N ILE A 168 5.22 2.43 3.81
CA ILE A 168 5.16 3.81 4.26
C ILE A 168 4.19 3.87 5.45
N TYR A 169 4.69 4.28 6.60
CA TYR A 169 3.95 4.40 7.85
C TYR A 169 3.85 5.85 8.30
N MET A 170 2.72 6.19 8.91
CA MET A 170 2.49 7.49 9.54
C MET A 170 2.13 7.30 11.01
N TYR A 171 2.67 8.12 11.90
CA TYR A 171 2.41 8.06 13.33
C TYR A 171 2.29 9.46 13.93
N CYS A 172 1.42 9.62 14.94
CA CYS A 172 1.12 10.93 15.52
C CYS A 172 2.18 11.32 16.57
N LEU A 173 2.92 12.39 16.33
CA LEU A 173 3.95 12.90 17.23
C LEU A 173 3.36 13.59 18.46
N ASN A 174 2.07 13.93 18.45
CA ASN A 174 1.36 14.45 19.62
C ASN A 174 1.19 13.39 20.72
N LEU A 175 1.38 12.10 20.46
CA LEU A 175 1.41 11.09 21.52
C LEU A 175 2.75 11.09 22.27
N PRO A 176 2.82 10.61 23.52
CA PRO A 176 4.09 10.41 24.21
C PRO A 176 4.92 9.27 23.57
N PRO A 177 6.27 9.29 23.64
CA PRO A 177 7.16 8.35 22.96
C PRO A 177 6.79 6.87 23.07
N HIS A 178 6.39 6.43 24.27
CA HIS A 178 6.05 5.03 24.56
C HIS A 178 4.72 4.56 23.95
N LEU A 179 3.94 5.47 23.36
CA LEU A 179 2.69 5.19 22.65
C LEU A 179 2.78 5.39 21.15
N ARG A 180 3.59 6.35 20.66
CA ARG A 180 3.65 6.74 19.23
C ARG A 180 3.78 5.57 18.26
N TYR A 181 4.66 4.62 18.58
CA TYR A 181 5.06 3.55 17.68
C TYR A 181 4.33 2.23 17.94
N ARG A 182 3.32 2.23 18.81
CA ARG A 182 2.53 1.02 19.02
C ARG A 182 1.70 0.73 17.77
N PRO A 183 1.54 -0.54 17.35
CA PRO A 183 0.82 -0.89 16.13
C PRO A 183 -0.58 -0.28 16.04
N GLU A 184 -1.29 -0.15 17.17
CA GLU A 184 -2.62 0.47 17.23
C GLU A 184 -2.65 1.98 16.97
N ASN A 185 -1.49 2.66 17.00
CA ASN A 185 -1.34 4.11 16.80
C ASN A 185 -0.62 4.46 15.48
N VAL A 186 -0.28 3.44 14.69
CA VAL A 186 0.39 3.61 13.40
C VAL A 186 -0.62 3.44 12.27
N TYR A 187 -0.52 4.30 11.26
CA TYR A 187 -1.28 4.24 10.02
C TYR A 187 -0.38 3.72 8.90
N LEU A 188 -0.81 2.67 8.19
CA LEU A 188 -0.15 2.24 6.96
C LEU A 188 -0.64 3.13 5.81
N VAL A 189 0.23 4.00 5.32
CA VAL A 189 -0.06 4.92 4.20
C VAL A 189 -0.11 4.16 2.89
N GLY A 190 0.83 3.23 2.68
CA GLY A 190 0.91 2.48 1.44
C GLY A 190 2.09 1.51 1.41
N VAL A 191 2.12 0.70 0.37
CA VAL A 191 3.16 -0.29 0.10
C VAL A 191 3.60 -0.13 -1.35
N ILE A 192 4.91 0.03 -1.57
CA ILE A 192 5.54 0.08 -2.88
C ILE A 192 6.17 -1.30 -3.15
N PRO A 193 5.71 -2.04 -4.16
CA PRO A 193 6.25 -3.35 -4.51
C PRO A 193 7.61 -3.30 -5.19
#